data_AF-A0A8N1S8Y6-F1
#
_entry.id   AF-A0A8N1S8Y6-F1
#
_cell.length_a   1.000
_cell.length_b   1.000
_cell.length_c   1.000
_cell.angle_alpha   90.00
_cell.angle_beta   90.00
_cell.angle_gamma   90.00
#
_symmetry.space_group_name_H-M   'P 1'
#
loop_
_entity.id
_entity.type
_entity.pdbx_description
1 polymer ?
#
loop_
_entity_poly.entity_id
_entity_poly.type
_entity_poly.pdbx_seq_one_letter_code
_entity_poly.pdbx_strand_id
1 'polypeptide(L)'
;MKTRVVRDITEKHDIRLLKQLCAFQNYYSTVREITYLLNFANLETFDNEINPKHIIRDTMIIYMRTACNIFKKRPLETLVFMYLDKNKIVRKFKFSNNMPFNDDITILCFLYYKIDSPSYRSEIMQLLISLMKNKYGIEFGIEINRNIFRQSTLRENSLTLRNVVLSYPSIMFDMMGCVTTVDRSLHDEFPNIPKMFFFTVIYKLFPAKCKDRPLAMQLITTLIENDEVTEFRSNLGLAEISLQEAMSSFFIFYIEEFFPERLKIELCEKWKIVIKEGDIYKYAPCFAAYRQKAKMMIAEKRLNDPDLHYILQIT
;
A
#
# COMPACT_ATOMS: atom_id res chain seq x y z
N MET A 1 31.65 -9.44 14.79
CA MET A 1 32.17 -8.55 13.74
C MET A 1 31.13 -7.47 13.48
N LYS A 2 31.48 -6.18 13.42
CA LYS A 2 30.52 -5.10 13.07
C LYS A 2 30.75 -4.73 11.61
N THR A 3 29.71 -4.79 10.78
CA THR A 3 29.79 -4.38 9.38
C THR A 3 29.24 -2.96 9.30
N ARG A 4 30.13 -1.98 9.09
CA ARG A 4 29.75 -0.58 8.96
C ARG A 4 30.11 -0.10 7.55
N VAL A 5 29.10 0.31 6.80
CA VAL A 5 29.27 0.96 5.49
C VAL A 5 29.10 2.46 5.70
N VAL A 6 30.11 3.23 5.30
CA VAL A 6 30.05 4.70 5.29
C VAL A 6 30.10 5.16 3.84
N ARG A 7 29.20 6.10 3.49
CA ARG A 7 29.08 6.68 2.16
C ARG A 7 28.96 8.19 2.27
N ASP A 8 29.81 8.90 1.55
CA ASP A 8 29.66 10.33 1.34
C ASP A 8 28.72 10.55 0.16
N ILE A 9 27.69 11.36 0.35
CA ILE A 9 26.71 11.70 -0.67
C ILE A 9 26.91 13.16 -1.06
N THR A 10 27.16 13.35 -2.34
CA THR A 10 27.28 14.67 -2.98
C THR A 10 26.05 15.01 -3.82
N GLU A 11 25.27 14.01 -4.23
CA GLU A 11 24.10 14.19 -5.08
C GLU A 11 22.90 14.76 -4.30
N LYS A 12 22.38 15.90 -4.79
CA LYS A 12 21.20 16.56 -4.19
C LYS A 12 19.96 15.66 -4.19
N HIS A 13 19.82 14.80 -5.19
CA HIS A 13 18.70 13.87 -5.33
C HIS A 13 18.66 12.88 -4.17
N ASP A 14 19.79 12.23 -3.91
CA ASP A 14 19.98 11.25 -2.83
C ASP A 14 19.76 11.85 -1.43
N ILE A 15 20.26 13.06 -1.21
CA ILE A 15 20.01 13.80 0.04
C ILE A 15 18.51 14.05 0.21
N ARG A 16 17.79 14.41 -0.86
CA ARG A 16 16.33 14.62 -0.81
C ARG A 16 15.58 13.31 -0.52
N LEU A 17 16.00 12.21 -1.13
CA LEU A 17 15.43 10.88 -0.92
C LEU A 17 15.57 10.45 0.55
N LEU A 18 16.77 10.57 1.12
CA LEU A 18 17.02 10.24 2.53
C LEU A 18 16.30 11.17 3.50
N LYS A 19 16.22 12.47 3.20
CA LYS A 19 15.40 13.42 3.97
C LYS A 19 13.92 13.03 3.96
N GLN A 20 13.40 12.61 2.82
CA GLN A 20 12.01 12.16 2.69
C GLN A 20 11.77 10.91 3.54
N LEU A 21 12.65 9.91 3.47
CA LEU A 21 12.56 8.70 4.29
C LEU A 21 12.59 9.02 5.79
N CYS A 22 13.55 9.83 6.26
CA CYS A 22 13.62 10.20 7.67
C CYS A 22 12.43 11.06 8.13
N ALA A 23 11.87 11.89 7.25
CA ALA A 23 10.63 12.61 7.56
C ALA A 23 9.47 11.62 7.80
N PHE A 24 9.35 10.57 6.99
CA PHE A 24 8.35 9.52 7.22
C PHE A 24 8.62 8.73 8.51
N GLN A 25 9.87 8.39 8.82
CA GLN A 25 10.21 7.69 10.08
C GLN A 25 9.81 8.50 11.31
N ASN A 26 10.05 9.81 11.28
CA ASN A 26 9.63 10.71 12.35
C ASN A 26 8.10 10.84 12.46
N TYR A 27 7.39 10.76 11.32
CA TYR A 27 5.93 10.85 11.29
C TYR A 27 5.26 9.55 11.78
N TYR A 28 5.80 8.38 11.43
CA TYR A 28 5.29 7.07 11.84
C TYR A 28 6.04 6.53 13.06
N SER A 29 5.84 7.14 14.22
CA SER A 29 6.39 6.65 15.49
C SER A 29 5.77 5.33 15.95
N THR A 30 4.61 4.96 15.40
CA THR A 30 3.88 3.72 15.72
C THR A 30 3.33 3.08 14.45
N VAL A 31 3.29 1.76 14.41
CA VAL A 31 2.60 0.97 13.36
C VAL A 31 1.19 0.66 13.85
N ARG A 32 0.16 1.22 13.20
CA ARG A 32 -1.20 1.19 13.76
C ARG A 32 -1.76 -0.22 13.88
N GLU A 33 -1.44 -1.07 12.92
CA GLU A 33 -1.87 -2.46 12.83
C GLU A 33 -1.48 -3.27 14.08
N ILE A 34 -0.37 -2.94 14.74
CA ILE A 34 0.10 -3.63 15.96
C ILE A 34 -0.90 -3.46 17.11
N THR A 35 -1.62 -2.34 17.17
CA THR A 35 -2.62 -2.11 18.22
C THR A 35 -3.84 -3.03 18.11
N TYR A 36 -3.98 -3.71 16.96
CA TYR A 36 -5.11 -4.58 16.64
C TYR A 36 -4.72 -6.07 16.55
N LEU A 37 -3.54 -6.48 17.03
CA LEU A 37 -3.06 -7.87 16.91
C LEU A 37 -4.05 -8.91 17.48
N LEU A 38 -4.70 -8.60 18.60
CA LEU A 38 -5.73 -9.48 19.18
C LEU A 38 -6.95 -9.62 18.27
N ASN A 39 -7.34 -8.54 17.59
CA ASN A 39 -8.43 -8.60 16.62
C ASN A 39 -8.02 -9.40 15.37
N PHE A 40 -6.79 -9.21 14.88
CA PHE A 40 -6.27 -10.00 13.76
C PHE A 40 -6.24 -11.51 14.04
N ALA A 41 -5.98 -11.92 15.29
CA ALA A 41 -5.96 -13.33 15.67
C ALA A 41 -7.32 -14.02 15.53
N ASN A 42 -8.42 -13.25 15.57
CA ASN A 42 -9.79 -13.77 15.49
C ASN A 42 -10.37 -13.75 14.08
N LEU A 43 -9.67 -13.17 13.10
CA LEU A 43 -10.13 -13.11 11.72
C LEU A 43 -10.01 -14.50 11.07
N GLU A 44 -10.86 -14.78 10.10
CA GLU A 44 -10.77 -15.99 9.27
C GLU A 44 -9.50 -15.99 8.42
N THR A 45 -9.08 -17.17 7.96
CA THR A 45 -8.02 -17.33 6.95
C THR A 45 -8.65 -17.51 5.59
N PHE A 46 -8.07 -16.87 4.59
CA PHE A 46 -8.50 -16.99 3.20
C PHE A 46 -7.52 -17.87 2.43
N ASP A 47 -8.05 -18.78 1.60
CA ASP A 47 -7.26 -19.59 0.68
C ASP A 47 -6.93 -18.80 -0.59
N ASN A 48 -5.75 -19.02 -1.19
CA ASN A 48 -5.32 -18.36 -2.43
C ASN A 48 -5.11 -16.83 -2.33
N GLU A 49 -5.16 -16.27 -1.11
CA GLU A 49 -5.02 -14.84 -0.84
C GLU A 49 -4.00 -14.56 0.27
N ILE A 50 -3.48 -13.34 0.28
CA ILE A 50 -2.58 -12.89 1.35
C ILE A 50 -3.40 -12.71 2.62
N ASN A 51 -2.91 -13.29 3.72
CA ASN A 51 -3.49 -13.13 5.04
C ASN A 51 -2.64 -12.13 5.85
N PRO A 52 -3.06 -10.86 6.02
CA PRO A 52 -2.26 -9.84 6.70
C PRO A 52 -1.84 -10.25 8.11
N LYS A 53 -2.69 -10.98 8.83
CA LYS A 53 -2.37 -11.51 10.18
C LYS A 53 -1.12 -12.40 10.20
N HIS A 54 -0.91 -13.22 9.18
CA HIS A 54 0.26 -14.11 9.09
C HIS A 54 1.51 -13.31 8.75
N ILE A 55 1.42 -12.40 7.78
CA ILE A 55 2.53 -11.53 7.41
C ILE A 55 2.96 -10.63 8.57
N ILE A 56 2.02 -10.01 9.28
CA ILE A 56 2.31 -9.18 10.45
C ILE A 56 3.01 -10.01 11.53
N ARG A 57 2.44 -11.17 11.89
CA ARG A 57 3.03 -12.10 12.86
C ARG A 57 4.46 -12.47 12.48
N ASP A 58 4.68 -12.90 11.25
CA ASP A 58 5.97 -13.43 10.81
C ASP A 58 7.03 -12.31 10.75
N THR A 59 6.64 -11.12 10.28
CA THR A 59 7.51 -9.93 10.28
C THR A 59 7.91 -9.53 11.70
N MET A 60 6.98 -9.57 12.66
CA MET A 60 7.27 -9.28 14.08
C MET A 60 8.16 -10.35 14.72
N ILE A 61 7.93 -11.63 14.44
CA ILE A 61 8.78 -12.72 14.95
C ILE A 61 10.22 -12.54 14.47
N ILE A 62 10.42 -12.23 13.18
CA ILE A 62 11.76 -12.03 12.61
C ILE A 62 12.43 -10.78 13.20
N TYR A 63 11.68 -9.70 13.41
CA TYR A 63 12.17 -8.52 14.09
C TYR A 63 12.70 -8.85 15.49
N MET A 64 11.87 -9.51 16.32
CA MET A 64 12.25 -9.87 17.69
C MET A 64 13.43 -10.83 17.72
N ARG A 65 13.47 -11.83 16.84
CA ARG A 65 14.62 -12.74 16.69
C ARG A 65 15.89 -11.99 16.31
N THR A 66 15.80 -11.05 15.38
CA THR A 66 16.96 -10.26 14.94
C THR A 66 17.48 -9.38 16.07
N ALA A 67 16.61 -8.67 16.78
CA ALA A 67 16.99 -7.87 17.95
C ALA A 67 17.71 -8.74 19.00
N CYS A 68 17.09 -9.87 19.40
CA CYS A 68 17.69 -10.83 20.33
C CYS A 68 19.05 -11.38 19.85
N ASN A 69 19.17 -11.71 18.57
CA ASN A 69 20.40 -12.26 18.00
C ASN A 69 21.53 -11.23 17.97
N ILE A 70 21.23 -9.95 17.74
CA ILE A 70 22.22 -8.86 17.78
C ILE A 70 22.81 -8.73 19.19
N PHE A 71 21.97 -8.86 20.23
CA PHE A 71 22.46 -8.96 21.61
C PHE A 71 23.33 -10.21 21.85
N LYS A 72 23.02 -11.32 21.18
CA LYS A 72 23.65 -12.64 21.36
C LYS A 72 24.83 -12.96 20.42
N LYS A 73 25.37 -11.99 19.66
CA LYS A 73 26.56 -12.08 18.75
C LYS A 73 26.30 -12.08 17.22
N ARG A 74 25.10 -11.74 16.70
CA ARG A 74 24.97 -11.41 15.26
C ARG A 74 25.75 -10.13 14.93
N PRO A 75 26.32 -9.99 13.72
CA PRO A 75 26.96 -8.76 13.31
C PRO A 75 25.93 -7.62 13.25
N LEU A 76 26.22 -6.53 13.95
CA LEU A 76 25.51 -5.27 13.75
C LEU A 76 25.90 -4.75 12.37
N GLU A 77 24.90 -4.63 11.50
CA GLU A 77 25.03 -4.01 10.19
C GLU A 77 24.56 -2.57 10.30
N THR A 78 25.37 -1.61 9.86
CA THR A 78 25.05 -0.18 9.93
C THR A 78 25.46 0.52 8.65
N LEU A 79 24.50 1.22 8.05
CA LEU A 79 24.70 2.13 6.93
C LEU A 79 24.74 3.56 7.46
N VAL A 80 25.78 4.32 7.11
CA VAL A 80 25.91 5.74 7.45
C VAL A 80 26.13 6.53 6.17
N PHE A 81 25.21 7.43 5.89
CA PHE A 81 25.26 8.33 4.75
C PHE A 81 25.59 9.73 5.23
N MET A 82 26.69 10.32 4.77
CA MET A 82 27.20 11.61 5.21
C MET A 82 27.08 12.64 4.08
N TYR A 83 26.73 13.88 4.39
CA TYR A 83 26.73 14.97 3.41
C TYR A 83 27.08 16.30 4.08
N LEU A 84 27.65 17.23 3.32
CA LEU A 84 27.87 18.61 3.76
C LEU A 84 26.64 19.46 3.43
N ASP A 85 26.05 20.10 4.43
CA ASP A 85 24.97 21.06 4.21
C ASP A 85 25.49 22.41 3.67
N LYS A 86 24.56 23.34 3.38
CA LYS A 86 24.90 24.67 2.85
C LYS A 86 25.84 25.47 3.76
N ASN A 87 25.85 25.16 5.05
CA ASN A 87 26.70 25.81 6.05
C ASN A 87 28.02 25.05 6.29
N LYS A 88 28.35 24.10 5.39
CA LYS A 88 29.51 23.21 5.51
C LYS A 88 29.49 22.34 6.78
N ILE A 89 28.30 22.11 7.35
CA ILE A 89 28.14 21.22 8.50
C ILE A 89 27.92 19.80 7.98
N VAL A 90 28.71 18.85 8.50
CA VAL A 90 28.53 17.43 8.20
C VAL A 90 27.26 16.93 8.86
N ARG A 91 26.33 16.45 8.04
CA ARG A 91 25.08 15.80 8.44
C ARG A 91 25.16 14.32 8.12
N LYS A 92 24.41 13.50 8.85
CA LYS A 92 24.39 12.05 8.66
C LYS A 92 22.99 11.45 8.74
N PHE A 93 22.72 10.46 7.89
CA PHE A 93 21.60 9.53 8.02
C PHE A 93 22.16 8.17 8.45
N LYS A 94 21.46 7.46 9.33
CA LYS A 94 21.92 6.19 9.89
C LYS A 94 20.81 5.16 9.85
N PHE A 95 21.10 4.00 9.25
CA PHE A 95 20.21 2.84 9.21
C PHE A 95 20.95 1.61 9.71
N SER A 96 20.25 0.66 10.30
CA SER A 96 20.89 -0.54 10.85
C SER A 96 19.90 -1.67 11.01
N ASN A 97 20.38 -2.91 11.11
CA ASN A 97 19.52 -4.04 11.39
C ASN A 97 18.94 -4.06 12.83
N ASN A 98 19.33 -3.12 13.71
CA ASN A 98 18.84 -2.98 15.09
C ASN A 98 17.97 -1.72 15.34
N MET A 99 17.31 -1.20 14.30
CA MET A 99 16.40 -0.05 14.43
C MET A 99 15.01 -0.47 14.99
N PRO A 100 14.20 0.48 15.47
CA PRO A 100 12.81 0.25 15.85
C PRO A 100 11.97 -0.39 14.74
N PHE A 101 10.96 -1.19 15.12
CA PHE A 101 10.12 -1.90 14.15
C PHE A 101 9.33 -0.95 13.22
N ASN A 102 8.85 0.17 13.74
CA ASN A 102 8.17 1.19 12.94
C ASN A 102 9.07 1.77 11.85
N ASP A 103 10.36 1.95 12.14
CA ASP A 103 11.34 2.39 11.14
C ASP A 103 11.51 1.32 10.05
N ASP A 104 11.49 0.03 10.42
CA ASP A 104 11.64 -1.08 9.48
C ASP A 104 10.46 -1.12 8.49
N ILE A 105 9.24 -1.06 9.01
CA ILE A 105 8.03 -1.02 8.18
C ILE A 105 7.99 0.24 7.31
N THR A 106 8.42 1.38 7.84
CA THR A 106 8.53 2.63 7.07
C THR A 106 9.50 2.50 5.91
N ILE A 107 10.68 1.89 6.11
CA ILE A 107 11.62 1.63 5.01
C ILE A 107 10.99 0.71 3.97
N LEU A 108 10.36 -0.40 4.37
CA LEU A 108 9.74 -1.34 3.43
C LEU A 108 8.64 -0.67 2.60
N CYS A 109 7.75 0.09 3.24
CA CYS A 109 6.72 0.87 2.54
C CYS A 109 7.35 1.90 1.59
N PHE A 110 8.41 2.57 2.01
CA PHE A 110 9.13 3.54 1.18
C PHE A 110 9.80 2.89 -0.04
N LEU A 111 10.43 1.73 0.13
CA LEU A 111 11.05 0.97 -0.96
C LEU A 111 10.00 0.57 -2.01
N TYR A 112 8.85 0.05 -1.57
CA TYR A 112 7.73 -0.30 -2.45
C TYR A 112 7.16 0.93 -3.15
N TYR A 113 6.98 2.03 -2.41
CA TYR A 113 6.57 3.32 -2.95
C TYR A 113 7.54 3.88 -4.00
N LYS A 114 8.81 3.47 -4.00
CA LYS A 114 9.79 3.87 -5.01
C LYS A 114 10.00 2.86 -6.13
N ILE A 115 9.37 1.69 -6.13
CA ILE A 115 9.72 0.57 -7.02
C ILE A 115 9.78 0.93 -8.53
N ASP A 116 8.86 1.76 -9.01
CA ASP A 116 8.82 2.21 -10.42
C ASP A 116 9.60 3.50 -10.68
N SER A 117 10.18 4.10 -9.63
CA SER A 117 10.99 5.32 -9.77
C SER A 117 12.39 4.97 -10.27
N PRO A 118 13.00 5.79 -11.14
CA PRO A 118 14.42 5.65 -11.49
C PRO A 118 15.33 5.60 -10.26
N SER A 119 14.94 6.30 -9.18
CA SER A 119 15.66 6.32 -7.90
C SER A 119 15.76 4.95 -7.23
N TYR A 120 14.87 3.99 -7.53
CA TYR A 120 14.91 2.63 -6.97
C TYR A 120 16.20 1.88 -7.30
N ARG A 121 16.80 2.20 -8.45
CA ARG A 121 18.07 1.61 -8.89
C ARG A 121 19.31 2.34 -8.36
N SER A 122 19.14 3.42 -7.60
CA SER A 122 20.26 4.14 -6.97
C SER A 122 21.00 3.26 -5.96
N GLU A 123 22.29 3.52 -5.76
CA GLU A 123 23.12 2.78 -4.78
C GLU A 123 22.49 2.83 -3.38
N ILE A 124 21.96 3.98 -2.96
CA ILE A 124 21.32 4.15 -1.65
C ILE A 124 20.14 3.21 -1.49
N MET A 125 19.27 3.14 -2.49
CA MET A 125 18.11 2.24 -2.47
C MET A 125 18.56 0.77 -2.46
N GLN A 126 19.58 0.42 -3.24
CA GLN A 126 20.14 -0.94 -3.24
C GLN A 126 20.76 -1.32 -1.89
N LEU A 127 21.43 -0.41 -1.21
CA LEU A 127 21.95 -0.63 0.15
C LEU A 127 20.83 -0.82 1.17
N LEU A 128 19.76 -0.01 1.10
CA LEU A 128 18.58 -0.18 1.95
C LEU A 128 17.86 -1.50 1.67
N ILE A 129 17.70 -1.88 0.39
CA ILE A 129 17.14 -3.18 -0.01
C ILE A 129 17.99 -4.31 0.56
N SER A 130 19.32 -4.24 0.44
CA SER A 130 20.22 -5.25 0.98
C SER A 130 20.07 -5.39 2.51
N LEU A 131 20.01 -4.26 3.23
CA LEU A 131 19.79 -4.26 4.68
C LEU A 131 18.48 -4.96 5.05
N MET A 132 17.39 -4.67 4.35
CA MET A 132 16.08 -5.27 4.62
C MET A 132 16.01 -6.75 4.22
N LYS A 133 16.63 -7.13 3.09
CA LYS A 133 16.80 -8.54 2.68
C LYS A 133 17.56 -9.33 3.74
N ASN A 134 18.69 -8.80 4.22
CA ASN A 134 19.51 -9.46 5.23
C ASN A 134 18.79 -9.61 6.57
N LYS A 135 17.96 -8.62 6.93
CA LYS A 135 17.22 -8.61 8.19
C LYS A 135 16.01 -9.54 8.17
N TYR A 136 15.17 -9.43 7.14
CA TYR A 136 13.86 -10.08 7.09
C TYR A 136 13.79 -11.32 6.18
N GLY A 137 14.79 -11.54 5.33
CA GLY A 137 14.72 -12.56 4.28
C GLY A 137 13.65 -12.25 3.23
N ILE A 138 13.28 -10.97 3.07
CA ILE A 138 12.20 -10.57 2.17
C ILE A 138 12.62 -10.75 0.72
N GLU A 139 11.75 -11.35 -0.07
CA GLU A 139 11.90 -11.39 -1.52
C GLU A 139 11.44 -10.05 -2.12
N PHE A 140 12.34 -9.40 -2.83
CA PHE A 140 12.03 -8.22 -3.63
C PHE A 140 11.85 -8.73 -5.06
N GLY A 141 10.61 -8.94 -5.49
CA GLY A 141 10.30 -9.45 -6.82
C GLY A 141 10.71 -8.45 -7.92
N ILE A 142 10.84 -8.97 -9.15
CA ILE A 142 10.81 -8.14 -10.36
C ILE A 142 9.34 -7.72 -10.57
N GLU A 143 8.87 -6.77 -9.77
CA GLU A 143 7.49 -6.29 -9.85
C GLU A 143 7.40 -5.27 -10.99
N ILE A 144 7.18 -5.78 -12.20
CA ILE A 144 6.90 -4.95 -13.37
C ILE A 144 5.39 -4.69 -13.35
N ASN A 145 5.04 -3.43 -13.08
CA ASN A 145 3.70 -2.84 -12.97
C ASN A 145 2.94 -3.06 -11.66
N ARG A 146 2.79 -1.96 -10.90
CA ARG A 146 1.79 -1.78 -9.82
C ARG A 146 0.37 -2.15 -10.23
N ASN A 147 0.05 -2.00 -11.52
CA ASN A 147 -1.29 -2.18 -12.08
C ASN A 147 -1.54 -3.62 -12.54
N ILE A 148 -0.54 -4.50 -12.49
CA ILE A 148 -0.69 -5.88 -12.92
C ILE A 148 -0.59 -6.77 -11.70
N PHE A 149 -1.76 -7.09 -11.12
CA PHE A 149 -1.98 -8.22 -10.23
C PHE A 149 -1.74 -9.53 -10.98
N ARG A 150 -0.54 -9.74 -11.52
CA ARG A 150 -0.17 -11.07 -11.97
C ARG A 150 0.20 -11.85 -10.74
N GLN A 151 -0.56 -12.91 -10.52
CA GLN A 151 -0.17 -14.11 -9.81
C GLN A 151 1.20 -14.56 -10.34
N SER A 152 2.26 -13.90 -9.87
CA SER A 152 3.55 -14.55 -9.84
C SER A 152 3.39 -15.72 -8.86
N THR A 153 4.07 -16.81 -9.17
CA THR A 153 4.16 -18.09 -8.46
C THR A 153 4.77 -17.97 -7.05
N LEU A 154 4.57 -16.83 -6.39
CA LEU A 154 4.94 -16.57 -5.01
C LEU A 154 4.01 -17.41 -4.13
N ARG A 155 4.61 -18.21 -3.25
CA ARG A 155 3.86 -18.98 -2.25
C ARG A 155 2.99 -18.03 -1.45
N GLU A 156 1.72 -18.38 -1.28
CA GLU A 156 0.80 -17.68 -0.39
C GLU A 156 1.47 -17.49 0.99
N ASN A 157 1.30 -16.29 1.57
CA ASN A 157 1.90 -15.91 2.84
C ASN A 157 3.46 -15.92 2.89
N SER A 158 4.15 -15.97 1.74
CA SER A 158 5.58 -15.66 1.69
C SER A 158 5.84 -14.20 2.07
N LEU A 159 6.98 -13.95 2.73
CA LEU A 159 7.42 -12.60 3.07
C LEU A 159 8.05 -11.93 1.85
N THR A 160 7.20 -11.42 0.97
CA THR A 160 7.60 -10.56 -0.16
C THR A 160 7.41 -9.10 0.22
N LEU A 161 8.11 -8.19 -0.46
CA LEU A 161 7.97 -6.75 -0.20
C LEU A 161 6.50 -6.32 -0.32
N ARG A 162 5.82 -6.74 -1.39
CA ARG A 162 4.40 -6.50 -1.62
C ARG A 162 3.53 -6.99 -0.46
N ASN A 163 3.69 -8.25 -0.05
CA ASN A 163 2.84 -8.83 1.00
C ASN A 163 3.02 -8.10 2.33
N VAL A 164 4.27 -7.74 2.65
CA VAL A 164 4.58 -6.95 3.85
C VAL A 164 3.89 -5.59 3.77
N VAL A 165 4.10 -4.83 2.70
CA VAL A 165 3.57 -3.46 2.58
C VAL A 165 2.05 -3.42 2.56
N LEU A 166 1.39 -4.35 1.86
CA LEU A 166 -0.08 -4.49 1.87
C LEU A 166 -0.64 -4.85 3.25
N SER A 167 0.17 -5.45 4.13
CA SER A 167 -0.23 -5.78 5.50
C SER A 167 -0.07 -4.61 6.48
N TYR A 168 0.52 -3.48 6.06
CA TYR A 168 0.67 -2.26 6.86
C TYR A 168 0.05 -1.04 6.16
N PRO A 169 -1.27 -1.08 5.92
CA PRO A 169 -1.98 -0.05 5.16
C PRO A 169 -1.87 1.35 5.74
N SER A 170 -1.78 1.51 7.07
CA SER A 170 -1.72 2.82 7.73
C SER A 170 -0.51 3.68 7.32
N ILE A 171 0.57 3.04 6.89
CA ILE A 171 1.81 3.67 6.43
C ILE A 171 1.84 3.71 4.91
N MET A 172 1.56 2.57 4.25
CA MET A 172 1.59 2.44 2.79
C MET A 172 0.71 3.50 2.11
N PHE A 173 -0.56 3.56 2.50
CA PHE A 173 -1.55 4.39 1.84
C PHE A 173 -1.28 5.87 2.10
N ASP A 174 -0.95 6.27 3.32
CA ASP A 174 -0.52 7.64 3.59
C ASP A 174 0.69 8.06 2.72
N MET A 175 1.70 7.19 2.56
CA MET A 175 2.86 7.47 1.71
C MET A 175 2.48 7.64 0.24
N MET A 176 1.58 6.79 -0.26
CA MET A 176 1.05 6.90 -1.62
C MET A 176 0.32 8.24 -1.77
N GLY A 177 -0.63 8.56 -0.89
CA GLY A 177 -1.42 9.79 -0.94
C GLY A 177 -0.64 11.10 -0.91
N CYS A 178 0.56 11.09 -0.32
CA CYS A 178 1.43 12.26 -0.27
C CYS A 178 2.06 12.63 -1.61
N VAL A 179 2.20 11.70 -2.56
CA VAL A 179 3.06 11.91 -3.73
C VAL A 179 2.52 11.36 -5.04
N THR A 180 1.65 10.34 -5.02
CA THR A 180 1.07 9.86 -6.26
C THR A 180 0.18 10.94 -6.84
N THR A 181 0.52 11.33 -8.07
CA THR A 181 -0.51 11.68 -9.03
C THR A 181 -1.30 10.38 -9.23
N VAL A 182 -2.33 10.17 -8.41
CA VAL A 182 -3.51 9.45 -8.89
C VAL A 182 -3.77 9.99 -10.29
N ASP A 183 -4.09 9.10 -11.24
CA ASP A 183 -4.39 9.52 -12.60
C ASP A 183 -5.22 10.81 -12.54
N ARG A 184 -4.67 11.87 -13.12
CA ARG A 184 -5.26 13.21 -13.04
C ARG A 184 -6.69 13.16 -13.55
N SER A 185 -6.98 12.26 -14.49
CA SER A 185 -8.31 12.05 -15.05
C SER A 185 -9.37 11.80 -13.97
N LEU A 186 -9.17 10.83 -13.08
CA LEU A 186 -10.13 10.49 -12.02
C LEU A 186 -10.29 11.60 -10.99
N HIS A 187 -9.19 12.28 -10.66
CA HIS A 187 -9.24 13.40 -9.72
C HIS A 187 -9.96 14.62 -10.33
N ASP A 188 -9.78 14.87 -11.63
CA ASP A 188 -10.44 15.96 -12.35
C ASP A 188 -11.95 15.68 -12.51
N GLU A 189 -12.31 14.41 -12.74
CA GLU A 189 -13.72 13.99 -12.79
C GLU A 189 -14.38 14.01 -11.39
N PHE A 190 -13.63 13.76 -10.33
CA PHE A 190 -14.14 13.61 -8.96
C PHE A 190 -13.30 14.38 -7.91
N PRO A 191 -13.26 15.73 -7.98
CA PRO A 191 -12.27 16.55 -7.24
C PRO A 191 -12.44 16.55 -5.71
N ASN A 192 -13.60 16.13 -5.20
CA ASN A 192 -13.86 16.08 -3.75
C ASN A 192 -13.71 14.66 -3.16
N ILE A 193 -13.28 13.69 -3.96
CA ILE A 193 -13.01 12.33 -3.49
C ILE A 193 -11.58 12.25 -2.96
N PRO A 194 -11.35 11.68 -1.76
CA PRO A 194 -10.01 11.48 -1.26
C PRO A 194 -9.18 10.65 -2.24
N LYS A 195 -7.98 11.12 -2.58
CA LYS A 195 -7.05 10.44 -3.51
C LYS A 195 -6.86 8.96 -3.20
N MET A 196 -6.86 8.63 -1.92
CA MET A 196 -6.69 7.26 -1.44
C MET A 196 -7.75 6.30 -1.96
N PHE A 197 -8.97 6.78 -2.18
CA PHE A 197 -10.07 5.98 -2.68
C PHE A 197 -9.79 5.34 -4.04
N PHE A 198 -8.97 6.01 -4.86
CA PHE A 198 -8.72 5.58 -6.23
C PHE A 198 -7.69 4.45 -6.36
N PHE A 199 -7.10 3.96 -5.28
CA PHE A 199 -6.21 2.80 -5.35
C PHE A 199 -7.03 1.52 -5.17
N THR A 200 -7.20 0.66 -6.19
CA THR A 200 -8.04 -0.54 -6.06
C THR A 200 -7.71 -1.44 -4.85
N VAL A 201 -6.43 -1.53 -4.46
CA VAL A 201 -6.01 -2.28 -3.25
C VAL A 201 -6.64 -1.78 -1.94
N ILE A 202 -7.10 -0.52 -1.89
CA ILE A 202 -7.69 0.09 -0.70
C ILE A 202 -9.05 -0.52 -0.35
N TYR A 203 -9.72 -1.19 -1.29
CA TYR A 203 -11.07 -1.72 -1.05
C TYR A 203 -11.11 -2.76 0.06
N LYS A 204 -10.00 -3.48 0.29
CA LYS A 204 -9.84 -4.40 1.44
C LYS A 204 -9.94 -3.69 2.80
N LEU A 205 -9.82 -2.36 2.83
CA LEU A 205 -9.92 -1.51 4.03
C LEU A 205 -11.26 -0.81 4.18
N PHE A 206 -12.19 -1.00 3.24
CA PHE A 206 -13.48 -0.34 3.35
C PHE A 206 -14.37 -1.04 4.37
N PRO A 207 -14.94 -0.30 5.33
CA PRO A 207 -15.74 -0.90 6.40
C PRO A 207 -17.06 -1.43 5.86
N ALA A 208 -17.27 -2.73 6.04
CA ALA A 208 -18.46 -3.40 5.54
C ALA A 208 -19.74 -2.91 6.21
N LYS A 209 -19.65 -2.45 7.47
CA LYS A 209 -20.84 -2.08 8.28
C LYS A 209 -21.37 -0.68 8.00
N CYS A 210 -20.68 0.13 7.20
CA CYS A 210 -21.13 1.47 6.83
C CYS A 210 -22.24 1.42 5.76
N LYS A 211 -23.29 2.25 5.92
CA LYS A 211 -24.36 2.43 4.94
C LYS A 211 -23.88 3.24 3.74
N ASP A 212 -24.57 3.12 2.60
CA ASP A 212 -24.32 3.89 1.37
C ASP A 212 -22.93 3.67 0.75
N ARG A 213 -22.56 2.39 0.58
CA ARG A 213 -21.28 2.01 -0.02
C ARG A 213 -21.11 2.66 -1.41
N PRO A 214 -19.93 3.19 -1.74
CA PRO A 214 -19.67 3.91 -2.98
C PRO A 214 -19.42 2.96 -4.17
N LEU A 215 -20.30 1.98 -4.39
CA LEU A 215 -20.09 0.87 -5.33
C LEU A 215 -19.87 1.36 -6.77
N ALA A 216 -20.69 2.29 -7.26
CA ALA A 216 -20.50 2.89 -8.59
C ALA A 216 -19.11 3.54 -8.75
N MET A 217 -18.64 4.27 -7.73
CA MET A 217 -17.34 4.95 -7.74
C MET A 217 -16.18 3.95 -7.75
N GLN A 218 -16.31 2.83 -7.06
CA GLN A 218 -15.29 1.78 -7.07
C GLN A 218 -15.26 1.07 -8.42
N LEU A 219 -16.42 0.74 -8.97
CA LEU A 219 -16.51 0.05 -10.25
C LEU A 219 -15.85 0.89 -11.35
N ILE A 220 -16.18 2.19 -11.45
CA ILE A 220 -15.56 3.04 -12.47
C ILE A 220 -14.05 3.18 -12.30
N THR A 221 -13.56 3.28 -11.05
CA THR A 221 -12.13 3.32 -10.75
C THR A 221 -11.43 2.04 -11.23
N THR A 222 -12.02 0.87 -10.92
CA THR A 222 -11.48 -0.43 -11.35
C THR A 222 -11.53 -0.62 -12.86
N LEU A 223 -12.57 -0.15 -13.53
CA LEU A 223 -12.63 -0.20 -15.00
C LEU A 223 -11.55 0.67 -15.63
N ILE A 224 -11.32 1.89 -15.11
CA ILE A 224 -10.26 2.79 -15.62
C ILE A 224 -8.88 2.17 -15.42
N GLU A 225 -8.56 1.68 -14.22
CA GLU A 225 -7.27 1.04 -13.95
C GLU A 225 -7.05 -0.21 -14.84
N ASN A 226 -8.10 -1.00 -15.07
CA ASN A 226 -8.02 -2.17 -15.95
C ASN A 226 -7.86 -1.78 -17.42
N ASP A 227 -8.52 -0.72 -17.88
CA ASP A 227 -8.42 -0.22 -19.25
C ASP A 227 -6.98 0.25 -19.57
N GLU A 228 -6.27 0.85 -18.61
CA GLU A 228 -4.84 1.17 -18.75
C GLU A 228 -3.96 -0.08 -18.94
N VAL A 229 -4.40 -1.23 -18.42
CA VAL A 229 -3.73 -2.53 -18.58
C VAL A 229 -4.20 -3.26 -19.86
N THR A 230 -5.29 -2.81 -20.47
CA THR A 230 -5.92 -3.45 -21.64
C THR A 230 -5.05 -3.43 -22.88
N GLU A 231 -4.16 -2.45 -23.07
CA GLU A 231 -3.18 -2.48 -24.18
C GLU A 231 -2.30 -3.74 -24.09
N PHE A 232 -1.90 -4.12 -22.88
CA PHE A 232 -1.13 -5.34 -22.63
C PHE A 232 -1.97 -6.62 -22.69
N ARG A 233 -3.24 -6.59 -22.28
CA ARG A 233 -4.17 -7.74 -22.39
C ARG A 233 -4.56 -8.04 -23.83
N SER A 234 -4.80 -7.00 -24.62
CA SER A 234 -5.08 -7.09 -26.06
C SER A 234 -3.90 -7.71 -26.81
N ASN A 235 -2.66 -7.31 -26.46
CA ASN A 235 -1.44 -7.91 -26.99
C ASN A 235 -1.27 -9.41 -26.63
N LEU A 236 -2.05 -9.91 -25.67
CA LEU A 236 -2.07 -11.31 -25.23
C LEU A 236 -3.35 -12.05 -25.62
N GLY A 237 -4.25 -11.43 -26.39
CA GLY A 237 -5.53 -12.01 -26.81
C GLY A 237 -6.51 -12.27 -25.67
N LEU A 238 -6.34 -11.61 -24.52
CA LEU A 238 -7.24 -11.76 -23.38
C LEU A 238 -8.47 -10.86 -23.55
N ALA A 239 -9.65 -11.41 -23.25
CA ALA A 239 -10.89 -10.64 -23.25
C ALA A 239 -10.87 -9.50 -22.22
N GLU A 240 -11.64 -8.46 -22.55
CA GLU A 240 -11.99 -7.38 -21.63
C GLU A 240 -12.71 -7.95 -20.40
N ILE A 241 -12.47 -7.35 -19.23
CA ILE A 241 -13.12 -7.77 -17.98
C ILE A 241 -14.57 -7.33 -18.02
N SER A 242 -15.50 -8.27 -17.80
CA SER A 242 -16.94 -7.99 -17.72
C SER A 242 -17.28 -7.18 -16.46
N LEU A 243 -18.40 -6.45 -16.50
CA LEU A 243 -18.90 -5.73 -15.32
C LEU A 243 -19.16 -6.68 -14.15
N GLN A 244 -19.67 -7.88 -14.41
CA GLN A 244 -19.93 -8.88 -13.38
C GLN A 244 -18.64 -9.37 -12.72
N GLU A 245 -17.58 -9.63 -13.49
CA GLU A 245 -16.26 -10.00 -12.94
C GLU A 245 -15.67 -8.85 -12.10
N ALA A 246 -15.73 -7.62 -12.61
CA ALA A 246 -15.24 -6.44 -11.90
C ALA A 246 -16.01 -6.23 -10.57
N MET A 247 -17.34 -6.30 -10.60
CA MET A 247 -18.20 -6.20 -9.41
C MET A 247 -17.92 -7.29 -8.38
N SER A 248 -17.81 -8.55 -8.83
CA SER A 248 -17.55 -9.68 -7.96
C SER A 248 -16.21 -9.52 -7.23
N SER A 249 -15.17 -9.03 -7.93
CA SER A 249 -13.82 -8.89 -7.37
C SER A 249 -13.77 -7.97 -6.15
N PHE A 250 -14.42 -6.80 -6.16
CA PHE A 250 -14.39 -5.90 -5.01
C PHE A 250 -15.45 -6.21 -3.97
N PHE A 251 -16.57 -6.85 -4.34
CA PHE A 251 -17.58 -7.27 -3.38
C PHE A 251 -17.02 -8.31 -2.40
N ILE A 252 -16.18 -9.22 -2.91
CA ILE A 252 -15.39 -10.15 -2.08
C ILE A 252 -14.55 -9.37 -1.05
N PHE A 253 -13.83 -8.32 -1.46
CA PHE A 253 -13.00 -7.52 -0.56
C PHE A 253 -13.78 -6.79 0.55
N TYR A 254 -15.06 -6.51 0.33
CA TYR A 254 -15.94 -5.95 1.37
C TYR A 254 -16.36 -6.98 2.40
N ILE A 255 -16.74 -8.16 1.94
CA ILE A 255 -17.23 -9.23 2.82
C ILE A 255 -16.07 -9.82 3.61
N GLU A 256 -14.91 -9.94 2.98
CA GLU A 256 -13.75 -10.57 3.60
C GLU A 256 -13.16 -9.71 4.73
N GLU A 257 -12.96 -10.38 5.86
CA GLU A 257 -12.38 -9.79 7.05
C GLU A 257 -10.84 -9.77 6.99
N PHE A 258 -10.25 -9.20 5.92
CA PHE A 258 -8.78 -9.05 5.80
C PHE A 258 -8.16 -8.26 6.97
N PHE A 259 -8.89 -7.26 7.44
CA PHE A 259 -8.48 -6.34 8.49
C PHE A 259 -9.61 -6.19 9.52
N PRO A 260 -9.28 -5.95 10.81
CA PRO A 260 -10.29 -5.67 11.82
C PRO A 260 -11.15 -4.46 11.43
N GLU A 261 -12.47 -4.57 11.54
CA GLU A 261 -13.41 -3.51 11.17
C GLU A 261 -13.09 -2.17 11.84
N ARG A 262 -12.65 -2.19 13.10
CA ARG A 262 -12.26 -0.97 13.82
C ARG A 262 -11.03 -0.28 13.21
N LEU A 263 -10.07 -1.05 12.72
CA LEU A 263 -8.92 -0.52 11.97
C LEU A 263 -9.39 0.05 10.62
N LYS A 264 -10.27 -0.66 9.90
CA LYS A 264 -10.87 -0.20 8.64
C LYS A 264 -11.54 1.16 8.81
N ILE A 265 -12.40 1.31 9.82
CA ILE A 265 -13.09 2.57 10.15
C ILE A 265 -12.10 3.68 10.47
N GLU A 266 -11.14 3.43 11.36
CA GLU A 266 -10.17 4.45 11.78
C GLU A 266 -9.34 4.99 10.62
N LEU A 267 -8.83 4.11 9.76
CA LEU A 267 -8.07 4.51 8.59
C LEU A 267 -8.95 5.26 7.57
N CYS A 268 -10.16 4.76 7.31
CA CYS A 268 -11.09 5.44 6.41
C CYS A 268 -11.57 6.80 6.93
N GLU A 269 -11.71 6.97 8.25
CA GLU A 269 -12.01 8.26 8.88
C GLU A 269 -10.84 9.23 8.71
N LYS A 270 -9.62 8.78 9.00
CA LYS A 270 -8.39 9.56 8.79
C LYS A 270 -8.27 10.04 7.34
N TRP A 271 -8.62 9.20 6.37
CA TRP A 271 -8.57 9.53 4.94
C TRP A 271 -9.82 10.26 4.44
N LYS A 272 -10.77 10.61 5.31
CA LYS A 272 -12.04 11.29 4.95
C LYS A 272 -12.91 10.49 3.96
N ILE A 273 -12.73 9.17 3.92
CA ILE A 273 -13.59 8.25 3.15
C ILE A 273 -14.87 7.97 3.94
N VAL A 274 -14.72 7.86 5.26
CA VAL A 274 -15.81 7.70 6.22
C VAL A 274 -15.84 8.93 7.12
N ILE A 275 -17.04 9.31 7.56
CA ILE A 275 -17.27 10.36 8.54
C ILE A 275 -18.05 9.81 9.72
N LYS A 276 -17.83 10.41 10.89
CA LYS A 276 -18.58 10.14 12.11
C LYS A 276 -19.68 11.20 12.29
N GLU A 277 -20.91 10.77 12.42
CA GLU A 277 -22.06 11.61 12.77
C GLU A 277 -22.76 11.04 14.00
N GLY A 278 -22.59 11.71 15.15
CA GLY A 278 -22.97 11.14 16.43
C GLY A 278 -22.21 9.84 16.70
N ASP A 279 -22.94 8.75 16.94
CA ASP A 279 -22.37 7.43 17.21
C ASP A 279 -22.33 6.51 15.97
N ILE A 280 -22.62 7.05 14.78
CA ILE A 280 -22.71 6.27 13.53
C ILE A 280 -21.59 6.68 12.58
N TYR A 281 -20.96 5.68 11.96
CA TYR A 281 -20.01 5.87 10.86
C TYR A 281 -20.71 5.65 9.52
N LYS A 282 -20.46 6.55 8.56
CA LYS A 282 -21.00 6.46 7.20
C LYS A 282 -20.01 6.97 6.16
N TYR A 283 -20.18 6.57 4.90
CA TYR A 283 -19.35 7.11 3.81
C TYR A 283 -19.55 8.62 3.65
N ALA A 284 -18.50 9.31 3.24
CA ALA A 284 -18.52 10.75 3.05
C ALA A 284 -19.59 11.18 2.02
N PRO A 285 -20.29 12.31 2.23
CA PRO A 285 -21.38 12.75 1.34
C PRO A 285 -20.97 12.96 -0.12
N CYS A 286 -19.69 13.25 -0.38
CA CYS A 286 -19.18 13.42 -1.74
C CYS A 286 -19.36 12.17 -2.62
N PHE A 287 -19.34 10.97 -2.05
CA PHE A 287 -19.60 9.73 -2.80
C PHE A 287 -21.04 9.65 -3.31
N ALA A 288 -22.02 10.05 -2.48
CA ALA A 288 -23.41 10.11 -2.91
C ALA A 288 -23.62 11.17 -3.99
N ALA A 289 -22.96 12.33 -3.86
CA ALA A 289 -23.04 13.42 -4.83
C ALA A 289 -22.52 13.01 -6.23
N TYR A 290 -21.49 12.17 -6.31
CA TYR A 290 -20.92 11.72 -7.58
C TYR A 290 -21.47 10.41 -8.12
N ARG A 291 -22.38 9.73 -7.40
CA ARG A 291 -22.91 8.41 -7.77
C ARG A 291 -23.47 8.39 -9.20
N GLN A 292 -24.28 9.38 -9.57
CA GLN A 292 -24.91 9.40 -10.89
C GLN A 292 -23.88 9.62 -12.01
N LYS A 293 -22.88 10.46 -11.78
CA LYS A 293 -21.79 10.68 -12.74
C LYS A 293 -21.00 9.39 -12.97
N ALA A 294 -20.65 8.67 -11.91
CA ALA A 294 -19.99 7.37 -12.04
C ALA A 294 -20.83 6.36 -12.84
N LYS A 295 -22.15 6.29 -12.59
CA LYS A 295 -23.06 5.43 -13.37
C LYS A 295 -23.05 5.76 -14.86
N MET A 296 -23.07 7.04 -15.22
CA MET A 296 -22.98 7.46 -16.61
C MET A 296 -21.65 7.03 -17.25
N MET A 297 -20.53 7.23 -16.57
CA MET A 297 -19.22 6.82 -17.08
C MET A 297 -19.10 5.30 -17.25
N ILE A 298 -19.68 4.51 -16.34
CA ILE A 298 -19.73 3.04 -16.46
C ILE A 298 -20.55 2.65 -17.70
N ALA A 299 -21.72 3.26 -17.87
CA ALA A 299 -22.59 3.02 -19.03
C ALA A 299 -21.86 3.32 -20.33
N GLU A 300 -21.15 4.44 -20.42
CA GLU A 300 -20.35 4.84 -21.59
C GLU A 300 -19.20 3.86 -21.88
N LYS A 301 -18.51 3.38 -20.84
CA LYS A 301 -17.37 2.45 -20.99
C LYS A 301 -17.75 1.03 -21.35
N ARG A 302 -18.95 0.59 -20.97
CA ARG A 302 -19.40 -0.81 -21.10
C ARG A 302 -20.80 -0.90 -21.71
N LEU A 303 -21.05 -0.10 -22.75
CA LEU A 303 -22.33 -0.01 -23.48
C LEU A 303 -22.93 -1.37 -23.88
N ASN A 304 -22.07 -2.32 -24.25
CA ASN A 304 -22.46 -3.62 -24.78
C ASN A 304 -22.42 -4.76 -23.74
N ASP A 305 -22.11 -4.45 -22.48
CA ASP A 305 -22.03 -5.47 -21.42
C ASP A 305 -23.45 -5.95 -21.05
N PRO A 306 -23.72 -7.27 -21.07
CA PRO A 306 -25.05 -7.81 -20.82
C PRO A 306 -25.57 -7.51 -19.40
N ASP A 307 -24.68 -7.31 -18.43
CA ASP A 307 -25.04 -7.09 -17.04
C ASP A 307 -25.19 -5.59 -16.71
N LEU A 308 -24.96 -4.69 -17.67
CA LEU A 308 -24.94 -3.24 -17.45
C LEU A 308 -26.19 -2.73 -16.74
N HIS A 309 -27.38 -3.11 -17.22
CA HIS A 309 -28.63 -2.63 -16.64
C HIS A 309 -28.79 -3.05 -15.18
N TYR A 310 -28.49 -4.31 -14.87
CA TYR A 310 -28.56 -4.84 -13.51
C TYR A 310 -27.53 -4.19 -12.59
N ILE A 311 -26.27 -4.08 -13.03
CA ILE A 311 -25.19 -3.48 -12.25
C ILE A 311 -25.48 -2.00 -11.94
N LEU A 312 -26.02 -1.23 -12.88
CA LEU A 312 -26.39 0.16 -12.64
C LEU A 312 -27.55 0.33 -11.65
N GLN A 313 -28.40 -0.67 -11.46
CA GLN A 313 -29.47 -0.62 -10.46
C GLN A 313 -28.95 -0.84 -9.04
N ILE A 314 -27.98 -1.75 -8.87
CA ILE A 314 -27.47 -2.13 -7.54
C ILE A 314 -26.30 -1.27 -7.05
N THR A 315 -25.71 -0.44 -7.92
CA THR A 315 -24.60 0.49 -7.60
C THR A 315 -25.07 1.90 -7.24
#